data_AF-A0A6I1ZAH7-F1
#
_entry.id   AF-A0A6I1ZAH7-F1
#
_cell.length_a   1.000
_cell.length_b   1.000
_cell.length_c   1.000
_cell.angle_alpha   90.00
_cell.angle_beta   90.00
_cell.angle_gamma   90.00
#
_symmetry.space_group_name_H-M   'P 1'
#
loop_
_entity.id
_entity.type
_entity.pdbx_description
1 polymer ?
#
loop_
_entity_poly.entity_id
_entity_poly.type
_entity_poly.pdbx_seq_one_letter_code
_entity_poly.pdbx_strand_id
1 'polypeptide(L)'
;MRVATRSRTQSQRARWGARFLGAGLTAVVALGVDASPALALPGPPSGDAGVQPVEVPFPGGDPVCPRGSTALRINEPFQEGTRVANIPGDGTVTLTIHGADNQTFDFSITGASAARQVFVKGGPNQDLYNYDAAHGFPGGVAADTALHAPLGAGPDGSKFFGLSHIDFCFIPSPYNGGM
;
A
#
# COMPACT_ATOMS: atom_id res chain seq x y z
N MET A 1 -47.47 -77.50 -34.12
CA MET A 1 -46.35 -77.22 -33.20
C MET A 1 -45.12 -78.00 -33.65
N ARG A 2 -44.04 -77.30 -34.00
CA ARG A 2 -42.65 -77.60 -33.58
C ARG A 2 -41.69 -76.70 -34.38
N VAL A 3 -41.03 -75.84 -33.63
CA VAL A 3 -39.89 -74.99 -34.01
C VAL A 3 -38.62 -75.84 -33.93
N ALA A 4 -37.69 -75.63 -34.86
CA ALA A 4 -36.27 -76.00 -34.81
C ALA A 4 -35.58 -75.43 -36.07
N THR A 5 -34.34 -74.94 -36.15
CA THR A 5 -33.33 -74.46 -35.19
C THR A 5 -32.31 -73.65 -36.03
N ARG A 6 -31.75 -72.62 -35.38
CA ARG A 6 -30.53 -71.81 -35.64
C ARG A 6 -29.44 -72.39 -36.58
N SER A 7 -28.76 -71.50 -37.31
CA SER A 7 -27.30 -71.59 -37.58
C SER A 7 -26.70 -70.21 -37.94
N ARG A 8 -25.64 -69.83 -37.23
CA ARG A 8 -24.70 -68.74 -37.56
C ARG A 8 -23.66 -69.29 -38.55
N THR A 9 -23.13 -68.47 -39.47
CA THR A 9 -21.67 -68.29 -39.71
C THR A 9 -21.39 -67.21 -40.78
N GLN A 10 -20.60 -66.25 -40.32
CA GLN A 10 -19.64 -65.31 -40.93
C GLN A 10 -19.15 -65.54 -42.40
N SER A 11 -18.97 -64.45 -43.16
CA SER A 11 -17.66 -63.91 -43.57
C SER A 11 -17.55 -63.37 -45.02
N GLN A 12 -16.84 -62.23 -45.12
CA GLN A 12 -16.10 -61.62 -46.25
C GLN A 12 -16.92 -61.07 -47.45
N ARG A 13 -16.55 -60.02 -48.21
CA ARG A 13 -15.30 -59.30 -48.54
C ARG A 13 -15.62 -57.82 -48.86
N ALA A 14 -14.89 -56.85 -48.32
CA ALA A 14 -13.82 -56.07 -48.97
C ALA A 14 -14.20 -55.33 -50.29
N ARG A 15 -14.04 -53.99 -50.29
CA ARG A 15 -13.44 -53.12 -51.33
C ARG A 15 -13.60 -51.65 -50.88
N TRP A 16 -12.51 -51.05 -50.38
CA TRP A 16 -11.62 -50.11 -51.09
C TRP A 16 -12.22 -48.73 -51.34
N GLY A 17 -11.65 -47.71 -50.69
CA GLY A 17 -11.98 -46.30 -50.87
C GLY A 17 -11.33 -45.41 -49.82
N ALA A 18 -9.99 -45.37 -49.81
CA ALA A 18 -9.24 -44.39 -49.04
C ALA A 18 -9.54 -42.96 -49.55
N ARG A 19 -9.81 -42.01 -48.64
CA ARG A 19 -9.18 -40.68 -48.62
C ARG A 19 -9.24 -40.13 -47.19
N PHE A 20 -8.06 -40.02 -46.58
CA PHE A 20 -7.79 -39.12 -45.48
C PHE A 20 -8.20 -37.69 -45.86
N LEU A 21 -8.75 -36.94 -44.91
CA LEU A 21 -8.51 -35.50 -44.70
C LEU A 21 -9.33 -35.04 -43.48
N GLY A 22 -8.68 -34.36 -42.54
CA GLY A 22 -9.37 -33.48 -41.58
C GLY A 22 -9.37 -33.91 -40.11
N ALA A 23 -8.22 -34.22 -39.52
CA ALA A 23 -8.08 -34.10 -38.07
C ALA A 23 -8.00 -32.60 -37.72
N GLY A 24 -9.15 -31.97 -37.46
CA GLY A 24 -9.24 -30.63 -36.91
C GLY A 24 -8.84 -30.66 -35.44
N LEU A 25 -7.55 -30.48 -35.17
CA LEU A 25 -7.00 -30.37 -33.83
C LEU A 25 -7.23 -28.94 -33.33
N THR A 26 -8.38 -28.67 -32.72
CA THR A 26 -8.63 -27.38 -32.05
C THR A 26 -7.85 -27.36 -30.74
N ALA A 27 -6.60 -26.89 -30.80
CA ALA A 27 -5.84 -26.52 -29.62
C ALA A 27 -6.50 -25.26 -29.00
N VAL A 28 -7.22 -25.46 -27.90
CA VAL A 28 -7.71 -24.35 -27.08
C VAL A 28 -6.50 -23.76 -26.36
N VAL A 29 -6.03 -22.60 -26.82
CA VAL A 29 -5.05 -21.79 -26.09
C VAL A 29 -5.80 -21.19 -24.90
N ALA A 30 -5.59 -21.77 -23.72
CA ALA A 30 -6.01 -21.15 -22.47
C ALA A 30 -5.10 -19.94 -22.24
N LEU A 31 -5.62 -18.74 -22.49
CA LEU A 31 -5.01 -17.50 -22.06
C LEU A 31 -5.17 -17.43 -20.54
N GLY A 32 -4.15 -17.88 -19.81
CA GLY A 32 -4.00 -17.55 -18.40
C GLY A 32 -3.87 -16.04 -18.29
N VAL A 33 -4.90 -15.38 -17.78
CA VAL A 33 -4.77 -14.00 -17.33
C VAL A 33 -4.02 -14.10 -16.01
N ASP A 34 -2.71 -13.96 -16.06
CA ASP A 34 -1.91 -13.77 -14.87
C ASP A 34 -2.37 -12.42 -14.30
N ALA A 35 -3.25 -12.47 -13.29
CA ALA A 35 -3.56 -11.32 -12.48
C ALA A 35 -2.29 -10.98 -11.70
N SER A 36 -1.41 -10.21 -12.34
CA SER A 36 -0.32 -9.55 -11.64
C SER A 36 -0.95 -8.83 -10.44
N PRO A 37 -0.41 -8.99 -9.22
CA PRO A 37 -0.86 -8.15 -8.12
C PRO A 37 -0.72 -6.71 -8.58
N ALA A 38 -1.82 -5.96 -8.54
CA ALA A 38 -1.79 -4.53 -8.76
C ALA A 38 -0.70 -3.99 -7.84
N LEU A 39 0.37 -3.44 -8.43
CA LEU A 39 1.42 -2.79 -7.67
C LEU A 39 0.70 -1.69 -6.89
N ALA A 40 0.61 -1.84 -5.57
CA ALA A 40 0.14 -0.77 -4.71
C ALA A 40 1.07 0.41 -4.96
N LEU A 41 0.50 1.50 -5.48
CA LEU A 41 1.24 2.73 -5.67
C LEU A 41 1.19 3.51 -4.36
N PRO A 42 2.30 4.12 -3.93
CA PRO A 42 2.32 4.93 -2.72
C PRO A 42 1.41 6.16 -2.79
N GLY A 43 0.74 6.46 -3.90
CA GLY A 43 -0.14 7.63 -4.03
C GLY A 43 0.56 8.90 -4.53
N PRO A 44 -0.17 10.02 -4.62
CA PRO A 44 0.38 11.32 -5.00
C PRO A 44 1.40 11.85 -3.96
N PRO A 45 2.20 12.88 -4.29
CA PRO A 45 3.02 13.55 -3.29
C PRO A 45 2.17 14.29 -2.25
N SER A 46 2.76 14.55 -1.08
CA SER A 46 2.19 15.49 -0.11
C SER A 46 2.06 16.89 -0.71
N GLY A 47 1.27 17.75 -0.05
CA GLY A 47 0.94 19.09 -0.50
C GLY A 47 2.13 20.05 -0.38
N ASP A 48 2.20 20.77 0.74
CA ASP A 48 3.10 21.92 0.89
C ASP A 48 4.59 21.55 0.78
N ALA A 49 5.01 20.42 1.34
CA ALA A 49 6.39 19.97 1.23
C ALA A 49 6.67 19.22 -0.09
N GLY A 50 5.62 18.80 -0.82
CA GLY A 50 5.77 18.12 -2.12
C GLY A 50 6.49 16.77 -2.04
N VAL A 51 6.46 16.08 -0.90
CA VAL A 51 7.22 14.85 -0.67
C VAL A 51 6.47 13.68 -1.27
N GLN A 52 7.09 12.99 -2.23
CA GLN A 52 6.57 11.74 -2.77
C GLN A 52 6.72 10.62 -1.72
N PRO A 53 5.62 10.00 -1.24
CA PRO A 53 5.71 8.86 -0.35
C PRO A 53 6.36 7.66 -1.03
N VAL A 54 7.04 6.86 -0.21
CA VAL A 54 7.55 5.54 -0.59
C VAL A 54 6.79 4.49 0.22
N GLU A 55 6.12 3.58 -0.46
CA GLU A 55 5.42 2.48 0.20
C GLU A 55 6.44 1.48 0.73
N VAL A 56 6.37 1.17 2.02
CA VAL A 56 7.26 0.22 2.69
C VAL A 56 6.45 -0.82 3.47
N PRO A 57 6.97 -2.05 3.61
CA PRO A 57 6.34 -3.04 4.47
C PRO A 57 6.23 -2.54 5.90
N PHE A 58 5.08 -2.79 6.56
CA PHE A 58 4.94 -2.53 7.98
C PHE A 58 5.58 -3.68 8.79
N PRO A 59 6.63 -3.41 9.59
CA PRO A 59 7.32 -4.47 10.32
C PRO A 59 6.54 -5.03 11.51
N GLY A 60 5.43 -4.38 11.92
CA GLY A 60 4.73 -4.70 13.16
C GLY A 60 5.38 -4.04 14.38
N GLY A 61 4.59 -3.87 15.45
CA GLY A 61 5.09 -3.34 16.73
C GLY A 61 5.24 -1.82 16.77
N ASP A 62 6.14 -1.33 17.63
CA ASP A 62 6.38 0.09 17.87
C ASP A 62 7.09 0.79 16.70
N PRO A 63 6.99 2.13 16.59
CA PRO A 63 7.60 2.86 15.49
C PRO A 63 9.12 2.72 15.48
N VAL A 64 9.69 2.35 14.34
CA VAL A 64 11.14 2.22 14.15
C VAL A 64 11.69 3.51 13.56
N CYS A 65 12.13 4.42 14.44
CA CYS A 65 12.68 5.70 14.04
C CYS A 65 14.22 5.67 13.88
N PRO A 66 14.80 6.49 12.98
CA PRO A 66 16.25 6.62 12.85
C PRO A 66 16.93 7.06 14.15
N ARG A 67 18.21 6.71 14.30
CA ARG A 67 19.00 7.12 15.48
C ARG A 67 18.99 8.65 15.64
N GLY A 68 18.78 9.10 16.87
CA GLY A 68 18.70 10.53 17.19
C GLY A 68 17.35 11.17 16.88
N SER A 69 16.32 10.36 16.66
CA SER A 69 14.93 10.82 16.60
C SER A 69 14.07 10.14 17.64
N THR A 70 12.97 10.80 18.02
CA THR A 70 12.00 10.32 19.02
C THR A 70 10.70 9.93 18.33
N ALA A 71 10.25 8.72 18.60
CA ALA A 71 9.01 8.17 18.05
C ALA A 71 7.77 8.68 18.80
N LEU A 72 6.71 9.00 18.06
CA LEU A 72 5.36 9.21 18.58
C LEU A 72 4.36 8.54 17.64
N ARG A 73 3.55 7.63 18.19
CA ARG A 73 2.41 7.03 17.48
C ARG A 73 1.12 7.76 17.80
N ILE A 74 0.35 8.07 16.76
CA ILE A 74 -1.03 8.53 16.84
C ILE A 74 -1.92 7.37 16.41
N ASN A 75 -2.77 6.91 17.33
CA ASN A 75 -3.77 5.88 17.06
C ASN A 75 -5.15 6.51 16.81
N GLU A 76 -6.09 5.68 16.37
CA GLU A 76 -7.50 6.07 16.30
C GLU A 76 -8.05 6.59 17.64
N PRO A 77 -9.02 7.52 17.61
CA PRO A 77 -9.59 8.12 16.40
C PRO A 77 -8.70 9.25 15.82
N PHE A 78 -8.56 9.29 14.49
CA PHE A 78 -7.86 10.36 13.77
C PHE A 78 -8.79 11.58 13.68
N GLN A 79 -8.86 12.33 14.76
CA GLN A 79 -9.62 13.56 14.83
C GLN A 79 -8.68 14.74 14.85
N GLU A 80 -9.17 15.87 14.34
CA GLU A 80 -8.50 17.15 14.51
C GLU A 80 -8.20 17.39 15.98
N GLY A 81 -6.99 17.86 16.25
CA GLY A 81 -6.62 18.25 17.59
C GLY A 81 -5.14 18.18 17.88
N THR A 82 -4.83 18.71 19.06
CA THR A 82 -3.47 18.86 19.54
C THR A 82 -3.06 17.69 20.42
N ARG A 83 -1.80 17.27 20.28
CA ARG A 83 -1.13 16.26 21.07
C ARG A 83 0.19 16.85 21.55
N VAL A 84 0.42 16.76 22.85
CA VAL A 84 1.63 17.25 23.47
C VAL A 84 2.51 16.04 23.77
N ALA A 85 3.70 16.02 23.19
CA ALA A 85 4.71 14.99 23.43
C ALA A 85 5.96 15.65 23.99
N ASN A 86 6.56 15.06 25.04
CA ASN A 86 7.83 15.54 25.55
C ASN A 86 8.96 14.78 24.82
N ILE A 87 9.82 15.52 24.13
CA ILE A 87 10.99 14.95 23.46
C ILE A 87 12.19 15.05 24.43
N PRO A 88 12.77 13.91 24.85
CA PRO A 88 13.92 13.93 25.75
C PRO A 88 15.09 14.72 25.15
N GLY A 89 15.46 15.83 25.79
CA GLY A 89 16.55 16.71 25.35
C GLY A 89 16.10 18.00 24.64
N ASP A 90 14.89 18.02 24.09
CA ASP A 90 14.42 19.11 23.20
C ASP A 90 13.15 19.81 23.72
N GLY A 91 12.56 19.29 24.79
CA GLY A 91 11.41 19.87 25.48
C GLY A 91 10.08 19.44 24.89
N THR A 92 9.06 20.28 25.14
CA THR A 92 7.68 19.96 24.79
C THR A 92 7.41 20.26 23.31
N VAL A 93 6.98 19.24 22.58
CA VAL A 93 6.49 19.33 21.21
C VAL A 93 4.98 19.28 21.20
N THR A 94 4.39 20.20 20.44
CA THR A 94 2.95 20.25 20.24
C THR A 94 2.67 19.91 18.79
N LEU A 95 2.20 18.68 18.55
CA LEU A 95 1.74 18.18 17.26
C LEU A 95 0.24 18.44 17.14
N THR A 96 -0.18 19.11 16.08
CA THR A 96 -1.59 19.28 15.75
C THR A 96 -1.87 18.55 14.44
N ILE A 97 -2.92 17.72 14.45
CA ILE A 97 -3.45 17.08 13.24
C ILE A 97 -4.65 17.88 12.77
N HIS A 98 -4.74 18.17 11.48
CA HIS A 98 -5.85 18.88 10.84
C HIS A 98 -6.45 18.05 9.71
N GLY A 99 -7.69 18.36 9.31
CA GLY A 99 -8.29 17.84 8.08
C GLY A 99 -8.43 16.31 7.99
N ALA A 100 -8.32 15.60 9.12
CA ALA A 100 -8.26 14.15 9.12
C ALA A 100 -9.62 13.53 8.72
N ASP A 101 -9.65 12.77 7.62
CA ASP A 101 -10.86 12.11 7.09
C ASP A 101 -10.76 10.57 7.09
N ASN A 102 -9.97 10.03 8.01
CA ASN A 102 -9.58 8.62 8.13
C ASN A 102 -8.77 8.07 6.93
N GLN A 103 -8.41 8.88 5.94
CA GLN A 103 -7.54 8.46 4.83
C GLN A 103 -6.39 9.44 4.63
N THR A 104 -6.70 10.72 4.75
CA THR A 104 -5.78 11.83 4.59
C THR A 104 -5.73 12.67 5.86
N PHE A 105 -4.65 13.43 6.05
CA PHE A 105 -4.50 14.38 7.14
C PHE A 105 -3.41 15.41 6.83
N ASP A 106 -3.48 16.53 7.55
CA ASP A 106 -2.41 17.52 7.62
C ASP A 106 -1.81 17.52 9.02
N PHE A 107 -0.57 18.00 9.15
CA PHE A 107 0.02 18.20 10.48
C PHE A 107 0.76 19.53 10.60
N SER A 108 0.83 20.03 11.83
CA SER A 108 1.73 21.11 12.20
C SER A 108 2.36 20.86 13.57
N ILE A 109 3.59 21.34 13.73
CA ILE A 109 4.43 21.13 14.91
C ILE A 109 4.85 22.51 15.41
N THR A 110 4.64 22.77 16.70
CA THR A 110 5.20 23.93 17.37
C THR A 110 6.17 23.50 18.48
N GLY A 111 7.22 24.29 18.69
CA GLY A 111 8.31 23.99 19.64
C GLY A 111 9.66 23.82 18.93
N ALA A 112 10.66 23.31 19.65
CA ALA A 112 12.04 23.19 19.16
C ALA A 112 12.31 21.86 18.41
N SER A 113 11.32 21.34 17.68
CA SER A 113 11.44 20.04 17.01
C SER A 113 10.70 19.99 15.68
N ALA A 114 11.16 19.13 14.78
CA ALA A 114 10.60 18.92 13.45
C ALA A 114 10.37 17.42 13.19
N ALA A 115 9.45 17.10 12.28
CA ALA A 115 9.32 15.75 11.74
C ALA A 115 10.46 15.49 10.77
N ARG A 116 11.19 14.39 10.97
CA ARG A 116 12.19 13.86 10.03
C ARG A 116 11.63 12.75 9.18
N GLN A 117 10.75 11.92 9.73
CA GLN A 117 10.01 10.90 9.00
C GLN A 117 8.60 10.82 9.53
N VAL A 118 7.65 10.57 8.63
CA VAL A 118 6.27 10.25 8.97
C VAL A 118 5.91 8.97 8.26
N PHE A 119 5.49 7.96 9.03
CA PHE A 119 4.93 6.73 8.50
C PHE A 119 3.42 6.76 8.64
N VAL A 120 2.71 6.56 7.53
CA VAL A 120 1.25 6.57 7.48
C VAL A 120 0.76 5.15 7.21
N LYS A 121 0.26 4.49 8.25
CA LYS A 121 -0.17 3.10 8.16
C LYS A 121 -1.58 2.99 7.60
N GLY A 122 -1.75 2.20 6.55
CA GLY A 122 -3.06 1.73 6.06
C GLY A 122 -2.93 0.42 5.30
N GLY A 123 -3.95 -0.44 5.31
CA GLY A 123 -3.91 -1.72 4.57
C GLY A 123 -2.78 -2.66 5.00
N PRO A 124 -2.08 -3.35 4.08
CA PRO A 124 -0.96 -4.24 4.43
C PRO A 124 0.37 -3.52 4.69
N ASN A 125 0.59 -2.35 4.08
CA ASN A 125 1.86 -1.61 4.09
C ASN A 125 1.71 -0.25 4.78
N GLN A 126 2.68 0.65 4.60
CA GLN A 126 2.63 2.03 5.08
C GLN A 126 3.37 2.95 4.10
N ASP A 127 2.93 4.20 4.03
CA ASP A 127 3.64 5.23 3.27
C ASP A 127 4.68 5.89 4.16
N LEU A 128 5.91 6.01 3.67
CA LEU A 128 7.00 6.75 4.30
C LEU A 128 7.19 8.09 3.60
N TYR A 129 6.98 9.17 4.34
CA TYR A 129 7.37 10.53 3.97
C TYR A 129 8.72 10.85 4.63
N ASN A 130 9.76 11.08 3.81
CA ASN A 130 11.11 11.32 4.30
C ASN A 130 11.50 12.80 4.21
N TYR A 131 11.67 13.42 5.37
CA TYR A 131 12.04 14.81 5.56
C TYR A 131 13.46 14.90 6.13
N ASP A 132 14.43 14.25 5.49
CA ASP A 132 15.84 14.33 5.88
C ASP A 132 16.66 15.23 4.94
N ALA A 133 17.93 15.45 5.30
CA ALA A 133 18.86 16.27 4.52
C ALA A 133 19.07 15.77 3.08
N ALA A 134 19.01 14.47 2.84
CA ALA A 134 19.19 13.89 1.51
C ALA A 134 17.98 14.16 0.60
N HIS A 135 16.82 14.46 1.20
CA HIS A 135 15.57 14.78 0.50
C HIS A 135 15.25 16.29 0.51
N GLY A 136 16.19 17.14 0.90
CA GLY A 136 16.05 18.60 0.86
C GLY A 136 15.55 19.24 2.17
N PHE A 137 15.39 18.45 3.24
CA PHE A 137 14.90 18.92 4.54
C PHE A 137 15.95 18.70 5.64
N PRO A 138 17.07 19.45 5.63
CA PRO A 138 18.17 19.23 6.56
C PRO A 138 17.80 19.40 8.04
N GLY A 139 16.75 20.17 8.33
CA GLY A 139 16.20 20.38 9.68
C GLY A 139 14.84 19.70 9.92
N GLY A 140 14.41 18.79 9.05
CA GLY A 140 13.03 18.28 9.04
C GLY A 140 12.01 19.31 8.58
N VAL A 141 10.73 18.99 8.75
CA VAL A 141 9.60 19.89 8.51
C VAL A 141 8.78 20.14 9.76
N ALA A 142 8.25 21.36 9.89
CA ALA A 142 7.31 21.72 10.96
C ALA A 142 5.87 21.37 10.59
N ALA A 143 5.54 21.37 9.31
CA ALA A 143 4.19 21.14 8.83
C ALA A 143 4.25 20.56 7.42
N ASP A 144 3.21 19.83 7.07
CA ASP A 144 2.95 19.38 5.71
C ASP A 144 1.45 19.05 5.59
N THR A 145 0.96 18.98 4.36
CA THR A 145 -0.45 18.83 4.04
C THR A 145 -0.70 17.66 3.10
N ALA A 146 -1.94 17.19 3.04
CA ALA A 146 -2.38 16.13 2.13
C ALA A 146 -1.56 14.82 2.24
N LEU A 147 -1.07 14.48 3.45
CA LEU A 147 -0.52 13.16 3.70
C LEU A 147 -1.66 12.14 3.67
N HIS A 148 -1.39 10.92 3.23
CA HIS A 148 -2.42 9.90 3.08
C HIS A 148 -1.90 8.50 3.36
N ALA A 149 -2.84 7.58 3.60
CA ALA A 149 -2.57 6.15 3.62
C ALA A 149 -2.19 5.64 2.21
N PRO A 150 -1.58 4.44 2.10
CA PRO A 150 -1.28 3.84 0.80
C PRO A 150 -2.53 3.62 -0.06
N LEU A 151 -2.36 3.62 -1.40
CA LEU A 151 -3.38 3.12 -2.32
C LEU A 151 -3.42 1.58 -2.28
N GLY A 152 -4.48 1.02 -2.85
CA GLY A 152 -4.68 -0.44 -2.94
C GLY A 152 -6.03 -0.90 -2.40
N ALA A 153 -6.86 0.02 -1.92
CA ALA A 153 -8.24 -0.27 -1.57
C ALA A 153 -9.18 -0.18 -2.79
N GLY A 154 -10.34 -0.83 -2.67
CA GLY A 154 -11.37 -0.87 -3.72
C GLY A 154 -11.06 -1.86 -4.85
N PRO A 155 -11.98 -2.02 -5.81
CA PRO A 155 -11.87 -3.03 -6.87
C PRO A 155 -10.64 -2.86 -7.76
N ASP A 156 -10.25 -1.61 -7.99
CA ASP A 156 -9.18 -1.25 -8.93
C ASP A 156 -7.89 -0.78 -8.22
N GLY A 157 -7.84 -0.89 -6.88
CA GLY A 157 -6.71 -0.44 -6.07
C GLY A 157 -6.48 1.08 -6.07
N SER A 158 -7.40 1.86 -6.64
CA SER A 158 -7.28 3.32 -6.82
C SER A 158 -7.71 4.14 -5.62
N LYS A 159 -8.17 3.49 -4.53
CA LYS A 159 -8.58 4.17 -3.30
C LYS A 159 -7.52 4.02 -2.23
N PHE A 160 -7.39 5.03 -1.39
CA PHE A 160 -6.61 4.93 -0.17
C PHE A 160 -7.23 3.91 0.78
N PHE A 161 -6.37 3.17 1.48
CA PHE A 161 -6.81 2.45 2.66
C PHE A 161 -7.29 3.41 3.75
N GLY A 162 -8.02 2.89 4.74
CA GLY A 162 -8.23 3.62 5.98
C GLY A 162 -6.93 3.69 6.79
N LEU A 163 -6.69 4.82 7.44
CA LEU A 163 -5.63 5.02 8.41
C LEU A 163 -5.78 4.01 9.56
N SER A 164 -4.66 3.43 9.99
CA SER A 164 -4.60 2.53 11.15
C SER A 164 -3.80 3.15 12.30
N HIS A 165 -2.73 3.89 11.98
CA HIS A 165 -1.99 4.78 12.88
C HIS A 165 -1.03 5.64 12.06
N ILE A 166 -0.50 6.69 12.68
CA ILE A 166 0.52 7.57 12.11
C ILE A 166 1.69 7.61 13.06
N ASP A 167 2.89 7.36 12.56
CA ASP A 167 4.11 7.41 13.36
C ASP A 167 4.99 8.58 12.93
N PHE A 168 5.32 9.43 13.89
CA PHE A 168 6.23 10.55 13.71
C PHE A 168 7.59 10.21 14.31
N CYS A 169 8.65 10.50 13.54
CA CYS A 169 10.01 10.50 14.02
C CYS A 169 10.51 11.93 14.10
N PHE A 170 10.56 12.47 15.32
CA PHE A 170 10.95 13.85 15.56
C PHE A 170 12.44 14.01 15.80
N ILE A 171 13.01 15.11 15.32
CA ILE A 171 14.37 15.55 15.67
C ILE A 171 14.33 16.95 16.29
N PRO A 172 15.33 17.31 17.11
CA PRO A 172 15.56 18.70 17.46
C PRO A 172 15.69 19.54 16.20
N SER A 173 14.99 20.68 16.16
CA SER A 173 15.11 21.64 15.07
C SER A 173 15.06 23.05 15.63
N PRO A 174 16.14 23.84 15.48
CA PRO A 174 16.17 25.23 15.96
C PRO A 174 15.23 26.14 15.16
N TYR A 175 14.69 25.67 14.04
CA TYR A 175 13.92 26.47 13.09
C TYR A 175 12.41 26.54 13.38
N ASN A 176 11.89 25.74 14.33
CA ASN A 176 10.44 25.63 14.56
C ASN A 176 9.91 26.47 15.74
N GLY A 177 10.78 27.30 16.34
CA GLY A 177 10.46 28.12 17.51
C GLY A 177 10.89 29.60 17.43
N GLY A 178 11.28 30.09 16.25
CA GLY A 178 11.73 31.48 16.11
C GLY A 178 11.75 31.99 14.68
N MET A 179 10.64 32.61 14.28
CA MET A 179 10.65 33.86 13.52
C MET A 179 9.80 34.87 14.30
#